data_AF-A0A1I6N2T1-F1
#
_entry.id   AF-A0A1I6N2T1-F1
#
_cell.length_a   1.000
_cell.length_b   1.000
_cell.length_c   1.000
_cell.angle_alpha   90.00
_cell.angle_beta   90.00
_cell.angle_gamma   90.00
#
_symmetry.space_group_name_H-M   'P 1'
#
loop_
_entity.id
_entity.type
_entity.pdbx_description
1 polymer ?
#
loop_
_entity_poly.entity_id
_entity_poly.type
_entity_poly.pdbx_seq_one_letter_code
_entity_poly.pdbx_strand_id
1 'polypeptide(L)' 'MSNQPAHKIKLGLITATIWDNDGSYSVDMSRSYKNDQNEWKNTSGFFHSDLLNVAKCAERAEIWISRQLYSRS' A
#
# COMPACT_ATOMS: atom_id res chain seq x y z
N MET A 1 2.71 5.10 20.66
CA MET A 1 3.25 5.81 19.49
C MET A 1 2.32 5.53 18.34
N SER A 2 1.81 6.55 17.66
CA SER A 2 0.78 6.37 16.64
C SER A 2 1.42 5.69 15.43
N ASN A 3 1.18 4.39 15.25
CA ASN A 3 1.50 3.63 14.03
C ASN A 3 0.59 4.13 12.90
N GLN A 4 0.73 5.40 12.53
CA GLN A 4 0.10 5.94 11.35
C GLN A 4 1.03 5.69 10.17
N PRO A 5 0.50 5.14 9.07
CA PRO A 5 1.29 4.98 7.87
C PRO A 5 1.65 6.35 7.32
N ALA A 6 2.88 6.45 6.80
CA ALA A 6 3.41 7.66 6.20
C ALA A 6 2.63 8.06 4.93
N HIS A 7 2.17 7.07 4.15
CA HIS A 7 1.33 7.32 2.97
C HIS A 7 0.48 6.10 2.61
N LYS A 8 -0.62 6.32 1.88
CA LYS A 8 -1.45 5.25 1.31
C LYS A 8 -1.80 5.56 -0.13
N ILE A 9 -1.64 4.56 -1.00
CA ILE A 9 -2.03 4.62 -2.41
C ILE A 9 -3.08 3.55 -2.64
N LYS A 10 -4.19 3.91 -3.29
CA LYS A 10 -5.30 2.98 -3.55
C LYS A 10 -5.68 3.00 -5.03
N LEU A 11 -5.78 1.80 -5.63
CA LEU A 11 -6.28 1.57 -6.98
C LEU A 11 -7.27 0.41 -6.95
N GLY A 12 -8.55 0.70 -7.20
CA GLY A 12 -9.62 -0.27 -7.03
C GLY A 12 -9.66 -0.84 -5.61
N LEU A 13 -9.54 -2.15 -5.50
CA LEU A 13 -9.50 -2.86 -4.21
C LEU A 13 -8.10 -2.96 -3.62
N ILE A 14 -7.06 -2.56 -4.34
CA ILE A 14 -5.67 -2.70 -3.92
C ILE A 14 -5.20 -1.43 -3.21
N THR A 15 -4.58 -1.60 -2.06
CA THR A 15 -3.98 -0.52 -1.27
C THR A 15 -2.52 -0.85 -1.00
N ALA A 16 -1.61 0.06 -1.35
CA ALA A 16 -0.25 0.10 -0.84
C ALA A 16 -0.21 1.02 0.38
N THR A 17 0.18 0.51 1.53
CA THR A 17 0.36 1.26 2.77
C THR A 17 1.84 1.40 3.04
N ILE A 18 2.35 2.63 3.04
CA ILE A 18 3.77 2.94 3.23
C ILE A 18 4.00 3.32 4.69
N TRP A 19 5.02 2.73 5.31
CA TRP A 19 5.44 2.99 6.69
C TRP A 19 6.83 3.61 6.70
N ASP A 20 7.05 4.64 7.52
CA ASP A 20 8.39 5.19 7.80
C ASP A 20 8.91 4.54 9.08
N ASN A 21 10.03 3.83 8.98
CA ASN A 21 10.70 3.17 10.09
C ASN A 21 12.04 3.90 10.31
N ASP A 22 11.96 5.12 10.82
CA ASP A 22 13.10 5.98 11.16
C ASP A 22 14.13 6.13 10.03
N GLY A 23 13.65 6.43 8.81
CA GLY A 23 14.53 6.61 7.64
C GLY A 23 14.49 5.46 6.65
N SER A 24 13.93 4.31 7.03
CA SER A 24 13.70 3.17 6.14
C SER A 24 12.21 2.99 5.86
N TYR A 25 11.83 2.93 4.58
CA TYR A 25 10.43 2.75 4.20
C TYR A 25 10.08 1.29 3.94
N SER A 26 8.92 0.84 4.42
CA SER A 26 8.33 -0.46 4.07
C SER A 26 6.94 -0.27 3.46
N VAL A 27 6.51 -1.23 2.65
CA VAL A 27 5.21 -1.18 1.96
C VAL A 27 4.42 -2.46 2.26
N ASP A 28 3.22 -2.30 2.82
CA ASP A 28 2.23 -3.36 2.98
C ASP A 28 1.20 -3.29 1.85
N MET A 29 1.10 -4.37 1.07
CA MET A 29 0.15 -4.51 -0.03
C MET A 29 -1.05 -5.32 0.41
N SER A 30 -2.24 -4.75 0.29
CA SER A 30 -3.47 -5.43 0.66
C SER A 30 -4.57 -5.25 -0.38
N ARG A 31 -5.44 -6.26 -0.48
CA ARG A 31 -6.69 -6.23 -1.25
C ARG A 31 -7.88 -6.20 -0.31
N SER A 32 -8.74 -5.21 -0.47
CA SER A 32 -10.01 -5.15 0.25
C SER A 32 -11.05 -6.06 -0.39
N TYR A 33 -11.82 -6.77 0.43
CA TYR A 33 -12.96 -7.56 0.00
C TYR A 33 -14.07 -7.50 1.05
N LYS A 34 -15.29 -7.85 0.66
CA LYS A 34 -16.44 -7.95 1.57
C LYS A 34 -16.64 -9.42 1.92
N ASN A 35 -16.71 -9.75 3.21
CA ASN A 35 -16.99 -11.12 3.66
C ASN A 35 -18.50 -11.41 3.67
N ASP A 36 -18.87 -12.64 4.03
CA ASP A 36 -20.27 -13.10 4.09
C ASP A 36 -21.11 -12.34 5.13
N GLN A 37 -20.46 -11.71 6.11
CA GLN A 37 -21.09 -10.86 7.12
C GLN A 37 -21.24 -9.39 6.68
N ASN A 38 -21.00 -9.09 5.39
CA ASN A 38 -21.01 -7.75 4.83
C ASN A 38 -19.94 -6.79 5.42
N GLU A 39 -18.90 -7.32 6.04
CA GLU A 39 -17.80 -6.53 6.58
C GLU A 39 -16.66 -6.40 5.57
N TRP A 40 -16.05 -5.21 5.51
CA TRP A 40 -14.83 -5.02 4.75
C TRP A 40 -13.64 -5.61 5.51
N LYS A 41 -12.90 -6.48 4.84
CA LYS A 41 -11.65 -7.08 5.33
C LYS A 41 -10.55 -6.86 4.29
N ASN A 42 -9.30 -7.07 4.71
CA ASN A 42 -8.13 -7.01 3.86
C ASN A 42 -7.44 -8.38 3.81
N THR A 43 -6.85 -8.70 2.67
CA THR A 43 -6.04 -9.92 2.47
C THR A 43 -4.77 -9.59 1.69
N SER A 44 -3.74 -10.42 1.86
CA SER A 44 -2.50 -10.41 1.06
C SER A 44 -2.60 -11.31 -0.18
N GLY A 45 -3.74 -11.97 -0.41
CA GLY A 45 -4.01 -12.77 -1.60
C GLY A 45 -4.61 -11.95 -2.75
N PHE A 46 -4.02 -12.05 -3.94
CA PHE A 46 -4.42 -11.32 -5.14
C PHE A 46 -4.92 -12.27 -6.23
N PHE A 47 -5.96 -11.86 -6.95
CA PHE A 47 -6.39 -12.54 -8.17
C PHE A 47 -5.61 -12.02 -9.38
N HIS A 48 -5.69 -12.75 -10.50
CA HIS A 48 -5.07 -12.32 -11.76
C HIS A 48 -5.51 -10.90 -12.18
N SER A 49 -6.80 -10.58 -12.00
CA SER A 49 -7.38 -9.26 -12.31
C SER A 49 -6.81 -8.12 -11.44
N ASP A 50 -6.23 -8.45 -10.29
CA ASP A 50 -5.66 -7.45 -9.37
C ASP A 50 -4.21 -7.11 -9.72
N LEU A 51 -3.51 -7.96 -10.47
CA LEU A 51 -2.06 -7.87 -10.64
C LEU A 51 -1.61 -6.55 -11.27
N LEU A 52 -2.39 -6.03 -12.24
CA LEU A 52 -2.07 -4.72 -12.83
C LEU A 52 -2.18 -3.59 -11.79
N ASN A 53 -3.20 -3.64 -10.93
CA ASN A 53 -3.37 -2.66 -9.86
C ASN A 53 -2.28 -2.80 -8.79
N VAL A 54 -1.87 -4.03 -8.46
CA VAL A 54 -0.73 -4.31 -7.57
C VAL A 54 0.54 -3.68 -8.12
N ALA A 55 0.89 -3.96 -9.37
CA ALA A 55 2.08 -3.40 -10.01
C ALA A 55 2.05 -1.85 -10.03
N LYS A 56 0.89 -1.27 -10.36
CA LYS A 56 0.69 0.17 -10.43
C LYS A 56 0.71 0.84 -9.06
N CYS A 57 0.25 0.17 -8.01
CA CYS A 57 0.38 0.64 -6.63
C CYS A 57 1.84 0.57 -6.16
N ALA A 58 2.56 -0.52 -6.46
CA ALA A 58 3.96 -0.67 -6.12
C ALA A 58 4.85 0.40 -6.80
N GLU A 59 4.65 0.65 -8.09
CA GLU A 59 5.33 1.71 -8.85
C GLU A 59 5.11 3.09 -8.22
N ARG A 60 3.86 3.43 -7.87
CA ARG A 60 3.54 4.71 -7.22
C ARG A 60 4.15 4.82 -5.83
N ALA A 61 4.23 3.71 -5.09
CA ALA A 61 4.84 3.68 -3.77
C ALA A 61 6.34 3.94 -3.85
N GLU A 62 7.03 3.29 -4.79
CA GLU A 62 8.45 3.55 -5.07
C GLU A 62 8.69 5.02 -5.42
N ILE A 63 7.92 5.59 -6.36
CA ILE A 63 8.07 6.99 -6.76
C ILE A 63 7.89 7.93 -5.56
N TRP A 64 6.92 7.65 -4.69
CA TRP A 64 6.70 8.45 -3.49
C TRP A 64 7.88 8.35 -2.52
N ILE A 65 8.36 7.12 -2.25
CA ILE A 65 9.52 6.87 -1.36
C ILE A 65 10.76 7.58 -1.90
N SER A 66 11.06 7.44 -3.19
CA SER A 66 12.22 8.07 -3.83
C SER A 66 12.19 9.61 -3.70
N ARG A 67 11.01 10.22 -3.76
CA ARG A 67 10.85 11.66 -3.50
C ARG A 67 11.10 12.04 -2.03
N GLN A 68 10.66 11.22 -1.08
CA GLN A 68 10.94 11.47 0.34
C GLN A 68 12.43 11.35 0.65
N LEU A 69 13.11 10.35 0.08
CA LEU A 69 14.54 10.15 0.25
C LEU A 69 15.34 11.32 -0.34
N TYR A 70 14.98 11.79 -1.54
CA TYR A 70 15.62 12.97 -2.13
C TYR A 70 15.39 14.25 -1.33
N SER A 71 14.20 14.45 -0.74
CA SER A 71 13.94 15.63 0.08
C SER A 71 14.68 15.64 1.43
N ARG A 72 15.24 14.50 1.86
CA ARG A 72 16.01 14.36 3.10
C ARG A 72 17.51 14.61 2.92
N SER A 73 18.03 14.59 1.69
CA SER A 73 19.43 14.88 1.34
C SER A 73 19.66 16.37 1.09
#